data_AF-A0A2X5PBT8-F1
#
_entry.id   AF-A0A2X5PBT8-F1
#
_cell.length_a   1.000
_cell.length_b   1.000
_cell.length_c   1.000
_cell.angle_alpha   90.00
_cell.angle_beta   90.00
_cell.angle_gamma   90.00
#
_symmetry.space_group_name_H-M   'P 1'
#
loop_
_entity.id
_entity.type
_entity.pdbx_description
1 polymer ?
#
loop_
_entity_poly.entity_id
_entity_poly.type
_entity_poly.pdbx_seq_one_letter_code
_entity_poly.pdbx_strand_id
1 'polypeptide(L)'
;MNITRCEQHSDAGTWVLCPQCDLACRLPVLSRGKKAVCPRCHSTLSMRWPDPRVRPTVYGISALFMLVLANLFPFISMHVAGINSEISLTRIPDIMVSDDFSALAFLFLMLVQVIPACCLVILLLLVNRIKMPHSLRVVLGRIFFHLRNWGMAEIFMAGVLVSFVKLMAYGEIGLGISFWPWCLFCILQLRAFQCVDKRQLWLHIQPELPVFKTPVAGVSGLAQGMRACPCCTAILPVDQRTCPRCFTRGEARKKQSLQWTMALLITSVMLYVPANIMPIMVTSALGSTYPSNIMAGVVLLWSDGSYPVAMVIFIASIMVPTLKILAIGWLSWNASGRGDGTMKRCTWFMMLSNSLVAGL
;
A
#
# COMPACT_ATOMS: atom_id res chain seq x y z
N MET A 1 20.47 1.37 -7.62
CA MET A 1 21.04 0.92 -6.32
C MET A 1 21.72 -0.42 -6.50
N ASN A 2 22.93 -0.58 -5.96
CA ASN A 2 23.68 -1.83 -6.09
C ASN A 2 23.12 -2.91 -5.15
N ILE A 3 23.06 -4.14 -5.66
CA ILE A 3 22.50 -5.29 -4.96
C ILE A 3 23.63 -6.04 -4.25
N THR A 4 23.47 -6.29 -2.95
CA THR A 4 24.35 -7.17 -2.18
C THR A 4 23.52 -8.37 -1.76
N ARG A 5 23.92 -9.57 -2.17
CA ARG A 5 23.26 -10.81 -1.72
C ARG A 5 23.73 -11.11 -0.30
N CYS A 6 22.82 -11.54 0.58
CA CYS A 6 23.23 -12.11 1.85
C CYS A 6 23.98 -13.43 1.58
N GLU A 7 25.21 -13.52 2.08
CA GLU A 7 25.98 -14.75 2.04
C GLU A 7 25.64 -15.64 3.24
N GLN A 8 25.65 -16.95 3.02
CA GLN A 8 25.35 -17.93 4.07
C GLN A 8 26.54 -18.14 5.03
N HIS A 9 27.76 -17.73 4.65
CA HIS A 9 29.01 -18.07 5.35
C HIS A 9 29.87 -16.86 5.80
N SER A 10 29.36 -15.62 5.74
CA SER A 10 30.17 -14.46 6.17
C SER A 10 30.19 -14.30 7.70
N ASP A 11 31.35 -14.08 8.31
CA ASP A 11 31.52 -13.95 9.77
C ASP A 11 31.13 -12.59 10.38
N ALA A 12 30.90 -11.57 9.56
CA ALA A 12 30.54 -10.22 10.02
C ALA A 12 29.10 -9.85 9.61
N GLY A 13 28.15 -9.86 10.56
CA GLY A 13 26.78 -9.41 10.28
C GLY A 13 25.75 -9.66 11.37
N THR A 14 24.65 -8.90 11.34
CA THR A 14 23.48 -9.11 12.21
C THR A 14 22.56 -10.17 11.62
N TRP A 15 21.96 -11.01 12.45
CA TRP A 15 21.01 -12.02 11.99
C TRP A 15 19.66 -11.42 11.60
N VAL A 16 19.11 -11.90 10.50
CA VAL A 16 17.77 -11.52 10.04
C VAL A 16 17.01 -12.73 9.51
N LEU A 17 15.73 -12.80 9.84
CA LEU A 17 14.80 -13.77 9.27
C LEU A 17 14.09 -13.14 8.08
N CYS A 18 14.04 -13.86 6.95
CA CYS A 18 13.33 -13.39 5.78
C CYS A 18 11.81 -13.35 6.01
N PRO A 19 11.12 -12.20 5.86
CA PRO A 19 9.68 -12.12 6.08
C PRO A 19 8.83 -12.96 5.12
N GLN A 20 9.38 -13.38 3.98
CA GLN A 20 8.67 -14.12 2.93
C GLN A 20 8.92 -15.63 3.00
N CYS A 21 10.18 -16.06 3.03
CA CYS A 21 10.55 -17.48 3.00
C CYS A 21 11.03 -18.04 4.35
N ASP A 22 10.99 -17.22 5.39
CA ASP A 22 11.41 -17.56 6.77
C ASP A 22 12.87 -18.02 6.90
N LEU A 23 13.71 -17.81 5.87
CA LEU A 23 15.11 -18.22 5.89
C LEU A 23 15.94 -17.37 6.86
N ALA A 24 16.69 -18.00 7.75
CA ALA A 24 17.69 -17.34 8.58
C ALA A 24 18.93 -17.01 7.74
N CYS A 25 19.25 -15.71 7.67
CA CYS A 25 20.37 -15.19 6.90
C CYS A 25 21.20 -14.23 7.76
N ARG A 26 22.52 -14.19 7.55
CA ARG A 26 23.36 -13.11 8.06
C ARG A 26 23.26 -11.91 7.13
N LEU A 27 23.08 -10.73 7.72
CA LEU A 27 23.07 -9.49 6.99
C LEU A 27 24.46 -8.85 7.06
N PRO A 28 25.15 -8.68 5.91
CA PRO A 28 26.43 -8.00 5.90
C PRO A 28 26.26 -6.52 6.24
N VAL A 29 27.35 -5.87 6.69
CA VAL A 29 27.35 -4.43 6.94
C VAL A 29 27.13 -3.69 5.61
N LEU A 30 25.94 -3.13 5.44
CA LEU A 30 25.55 -2.41 4.22
C LEU A 30 26.20 -1.03 4.17
N SER A 31 26.95 -0.76 3.10
CA SER A 31 27.39 0.59 2.76
C SER A 31 26.25 1.44 2.16
N ARG A 32 26.43 2.77 2.10
CA ARG A 32 25.41 3.71 1.63
C ARG A 32 24.98 3.39 0.19
N GLY A 33 23.67 3.38 -0.08
CA GLY A 33 23.11 3.13 -1.41
C GLY A 33 23.04 1.65 -1.85
N LYS A 34 23.31 0.71 -0.93
CA LYS A 34 23.20 -0.73 -1.20
C LYS A 34 21.93 -1.32 -0.56
N LYS A 35 21.37 -2.34 -1.21
CA LYS A 35 20.25 -3.15 -0.69
C LYS A 35 20.68 -4.60 -0.49
N ALA A 36 20.25 -5.21 0.61
CA ALA A 36 20.42 -6.63 0.88
C ALA A 36 19.22 -7.42 0.38
N VAL A 37 19.49 -8.52 -0.31
CA VAL A 37 18.45 -9.45 -0.81
C VAL A 37 18.65 -10.86 -0.25
N CYS A 38 17.54 -11.54 0.00
CA CYS A 38 17.52 -12.93 0.42
C CYS A 38 18.06 -13.84 -0.69
N PRO A 39 18.94 -14.82 -0.39
CA PRO A 39 19.49 -15.72 -1.41
C PRO A 39 18.47 -16.72 -1.98
N ARG A 40 17.39 -17.02 -1.23
CA ARG A 40 16.37 -18.01 -1.64
C ARG A 40 15.21 -17.41 -2.43
N CYS A 41 14.67 -16.28 -1.98
CA CYS A 41 13.47 -15.67 -2.58
C CYS A 41 13.72 -14.29 -3.20
N HIS A 42 14.96 -13.77 -3.16
CA HIS A 42 15.33 -12.46 -3.69
C HIS A 42 14.53 -11.26 -3.13
N SER A 43 13.78 -11.46 -2.04
CA SER A 43 13.12 -10.37 -1.34
C SER A 43 14.15 -9.44 -0.70
N THR A 44 13.87 -8.15 -0.71
CA THR A 44 14.69 -7.13 -0.06
C THR A 44 14.55 -7.25 1.46
N LEU A 45 15.65 -7.58 2.15
CA LEU A 45 15.68 -7.74 3.61
C LEU A 45 15.92 -6.42 4.34
N SER A 46 16.81 -5.59 3.78
CA SER A 46 17.06 -4.24 4.27
C SER A 46 17.71 -3.40 3.19
N MET A 47 17.47 -2.10 3.24
CA MET A 47 17.97 -1.14 2.27
C MET A 47 18.58 0.05 3.00
N ARG A 48 19.83 0.41 2.69
CA ARG A 48 20.48 1.58 3.29
C ARG A 48 20.52 2.70 2.27
N TRP A 49 19.53 3.58 2.34
CA TRP A 49 19.47 4.76 1.49
C TRP A 49 20.65 5.72 1.77
N PRO A 50 21.16 6.44 0.76
CA PRO A 50 22.03 7.59 0.97
C PRO A 50 21.27 8.61 1.81
N ASP A 51 21.84 9.03 2.93
CA ASP A 51 21.27 10.00 3.87
C ASP A 51 19.85 9.65 4.36
N PRO A 52 19.72 8.61 5.21
CA PRO A 52 18.43 8.05 5.63
C PRO A 52 17.55 9.00 6.44
N ARG A 53 18.06 10.18 6.82
CA ARG A 53 17.30 11.23 7.52
C ARG A 53 16.83 12.33 6.57
N VAL A 54 17.73 12.86 5.74
CA VAL A 54 17.44 14.03 4.91
C VAL A 54 16.38 13.72 3.86
N ARG A 55 16.48 12.58 3.16
CA ARG A 55 15.53 12.27 2.07
C ARG A 55 14.08 12.13 2.56
N PRO A 56 13.76 11.29 3.58
CA PRO A 56 12.39 11.23 4.08
C PRO A 56 11.90 12.56 4.64
N THR A 57 12.78 13.37 5.24
CA THR A 57 12.41 14.69 5.76
C THR A 57 12.07 15.68 4.65
N VAL A 58 12.90 15.79 3.60
CA VAL A 58 12.64 16.69 2.47
C VAL A 58 11.35 16.29 1.76
N TYR A 59 11.18 15.00 1.41
CA TYR A 59 9.94 14.54 0.77
C TYR A 59 8.73 14.72 1.68
N GLY A 60 8.86 14.47 2.98
CA GLY A 60 7.76 14.62 3.94
C GLY A 60 7.32 16.07 4.13
N ILE A 61 8.26 17.01 4.24
CA ILE A 61 7.96 18.44 4.36
C ILE A 61 7.36 18.97 3.05
N SER A 62 7.95 18.63 1.89
CA SER A 62 7.40 19.02 0.59
C SER A 62 6.00 18.46 0.36
N ALA A 63 5.73 17.20 0.76
CA ALA A 63 4.41 16.61 0.67
C ALA A 63 3.40 17.34 1.57
N LEU A 64 3.73 17.62 2.84
CA LEU A 64 2.85 18.38 3.73
C LEU A 64 2.55 19.78 3.19
N PHE A 65 3.56 20.45 2.63
CA PHE A 65 3.37 21.75 2.00
C PHE A 65 2.45 21.67 0.78
N MET A 66 2.63 20.68 -0.10
CA MET A 66 1.75 20.45 -1.25
C MET A 66 0.32 20.09 -0.83
N LEU A 67 0.15 19.34 0.26
CA LEU A 67 -1.16 19.07 0.84
C LEU A 67 -1.85 20.35 1.30
N VAL A 68 -1.13 21.26 1.94
CA VAL A 68 -1.67 22.57 2.31
C VAL A 68 -2.08 23.35 1.06
N LEU A 69 -1.20 23.47 0.06
CA LEU A 69 -1.53 24.16 -1.19
C LEU A 69 -2.76 23.58 -1.90
N ALA A 70 -2.89 22.25 -1.96
CA ALA A 70 -4.06 21.59 -2.56
C ALA A 70 -5.39 21.95 -1.85
N ASN A 71 -5.34 22.33 -0.57
CA ASN A 71 -6.53 22.74 0.17
C ASN A 71 -6.87 24.23 0.03
N LEU A 72 -5.93 25.06 -0.43
CA LEU A 72 -6.15 26.51 -0.57
C LEU A 72 -6.78 26.91 -1.89
N PHE A 73 -6.50 26.18 -2.98
CA PHE A 73 -6.99 26.54 -4.32
C PHE A 73 -8.20 25.68 -4.73
N PRO A 74 -9.00 26.13 -5.71
CA PRO A 74 -10.09 25.33 -6.28
C PRO A 74 -9.54 24.08 -6.98
N PHE A 75 -10.24 22.96 -6.79
CA PHE A 75 -9.87 21.65 -7.31
C PHE A 75 -10.54 21.36 -8.66
N ILE A 76 -11.83 21.68 -8.79
CA ILE A 76 -12.59 21.58 -10.04
C ILE A 76 -13.29 22.92 -10.29
N SER A 77 -13.21 23.40 -11.53
CA SER A 77 -13.94 24.57 -12.00
C SER A 77 -14.90 24.14 -13.10
N MET A 78 -16.19 24.42 -12.91
CA MET A 78 -17.22 24.15 -13.91
C MET A 78 -17.82 25.47 -14.41
N HIS A 79 -17.87 25.61 -15.73
CA HIS A 79 -18.49 26.75 -16.41
C HIS A 79 -19.80 26.29 -17.03
N VAL A 80 -20.92 26.56 -16.37
CA VAL A 80 -22.26 26.26 -16.92
C VAL A 80 -23.11 27.51 -16.84
N ALA A 81 -23.69 27.91 -17.97
CA ALA A 81 -24.64 29.03 -18.07
C ALA A 81 -24.12 30.39 -17.52
N GLY A 82 -22.82 30.68 -17.67
CA GLY A 82 -22.23 31.96 -17.27
C GLY A 82 -21.95 32.13 -15.78
N ILE A 83 -22.21 31.12 -14.94
CA ILE A 83 -21.85 31.09 -13.53
C ILE A 83 -20.65 30.16 -13.34
N ASN A 84 -19.59 30.68 -12.71
CA ASN A 84 -18.41 29.89 -12.37
C ASN A 84 -18.66 29.21 -11.02
N SER A 85 -18.80 27.88 -11.04
CA SER A 85 -18.86 27.07 -9.82
C SER A 85 -17.51 26.44 -9.57
N GLU A 86 -16.83 26.91 -8.53
CA GLU A 86 -15.54 26.39 -8.08
C GLU A 86 -15.71 25.53 -6.82
N ILE A 87 -15.14 24.33 -6.84
CA ILE A 87 -15.19 23.39 -5.73
C ILE A 87 -13.76 23.15 -5.24
N SER A 88 -13.49 23.48 -3.98
CA SER A 88 -12.23 23.17 -3.28
C SER A 88 -12.30 21.82 -2.58
N LEU A 89 -11.15 21.18 -2.34
CA LEU A 89 -11.07 19.87 -1.66
C LEU A 89 -11.73 19.86 -0.27
N THR A 90 -11.58 20.95 0.48
CA THR A 90 -12.16 21.10 1.83
C THR A 90 -13.66 21.27 1.83
N ARG A 91 -14.26 21.69 0.72
CA ARG A 91 -15.70 21.91 0.57
C ARG A 91 -16.46 20.67 0.12
N ILE A 92 -15.74 19.68 -0.43
CA ILE A 92 -16.33 18.40 -0.87
C ILE A 92 -17.13 17.73 0.26
N PRO A 93 -16.60 17.55 1.49
CA PRO A 93 -17.36 16.96 2.59
C PRO A 93 -18.67 17.69 2.90
N ASP A 94 -18.67 19.01 2.86
CA ASP A 94 -19.86 19.82 3.18
C ASP A 94 -21.00 19.56 2.19
N ILE A 95 -20.66 19.48 0.89
CA ILE A 95 -21.61 19.15 -0.18
C ILE A 95 -22.16 17.72 0.02
N MET A 96 -21.31 16.78 0.40
CA MET A 96 -21.73 15.40 0.65
C MET A 96 -22.64 15.27 1.87
N VAL A 97 -22.45 16.10 2.90
CA VAL A 97 -23.33 16.14 4.07
C VAL A 97 -24.68 16.75 3.70
N SER A 98 -24.72 17.79 2.85
CA SER A 98 -25.99 18.36 2.39
C SER A 98 -26.79 17.40 1.50
N ASP A 99 -26.13 16.47 0.80
CA ASP A 99 -26.76 15.43 -0.01
C ASP A 99 -27.10 14.15 0.81
N ASP A 100 -27.20 14.24 2.14
CA ASP A 100 -27.47 13.14 3.09
C ASP A 100 -26.39 12.02 3.16
N PHE A 101 -25.26 12.15 2.47
CA PHE A 101 -24.15 11.20 2.48
C PHE A 101 -23.09 11.48 3.58
N SER A 102 -23.54 11.78 4.79
CA SER A 102 -22.68 12.18 5.92
C SER A 102 -21.57 11.18 6.29
N ALA A 103 -21.85 9.88 6.23
CA ALA A 103 -20.86 8.84 6.51
C ALA A 103 -19.70 8.84 5.49
N LEU A 104 -20.02 9.13 4.23
CA LEU A 104 -19.02 9.20 3.16
C LEU A 104 -18.13 10.43 3.33
N ALA A 105 -18.72 11.57 3.70
CA ALA A 105 -17.99 12.81 3.99
C ALA A 105 -16.92 12.61 5.08
N PHE A 106 -17.28 11.94 6.18
CA PHE A 106 -16.32 11.61 7.24
C PHE A 106 -15.20 10.67 6.76
N LEU A 107 -15.56 9.63 6.00
CA LEU A 107 -14.59 8.68 5.45
C LEU A 107 -13.61 9.35 4.50
N PHE A 108 -14.11 10.26 3.65
CA PHE A 108 -13.30 11.08 2.76
C PHE A 108 -12.30 11.91 3.55
N LEU A 109 -12.77 12.73 4.50
CA LEU A 109 -11.90 13.60 5.31
C LEU A 109 -10.84 12.79 6.08
N MET A 110 -11.24 11.66 6.65
CA MET A 110 -10.34 10.79 7.40
C MET A 110 -9.26 10.15 6.51
N LEU A 111 -9.65 9.51 5.40
CA LEU A 111 -8.74 8.71 4.57
C LEU A 111 -7.92 9.53 3.58
N VAL A 112 -8.49 10.61 3.04
CA VAL A 112 -7.86 11.44 2.01
C VAL A 112 -7.00 12.53 2.64
N GLN A 113 -7.41 13.07 3.80
CA GLN A 113 -6.75 14.25 4.37
C GLN A 113 -6.04 13.95 5.69
N VAL A 114 -6.77 13.49 6.71
CA VAL A 114 -6.21 13.34 8.07
C VAL A 114 -5.16 12.24 8.15
N ILE A 115 -5.45 11.03 7.65
CA ILE A 115 -4.53 9.88 7.75
C ILE A 115 -3.20 10.14 7.02
N PRO A 116 -3.18 10.62 5.76
CA PRO A 116 -1.93 10.97 5.07
C PRO A 116 -1.14 12.07 5.79
N ALA A 117 -1.81 13.12 6.28
CA ALA A 117 -1.16 14.19 7.05
C ALA A 117 -0.53 13.64 8.35
N CYS A 118 -1.29 12.89 9.14
CA CYS A 118 -0.81 12.24 10.35
C CYS A 118 0.37 11.30 10.08
N CYS A 119 0.31 10.49 9.01
CA CYS A 119 1.42 9.63 8.61
C CYS A 119 2.72 10.40 8.37
N LEU A 120 2.65 11.50 7.61
CA LEU A 120 3.81 12.33 7.29
C LEU A 120 4.35 13.06 8.53
N VAL A 121 3.47 13.59 9.38
CA VAL A 121 3.87 14.22 10.64
C VAL A 121 4.58 13.21 11.54
N ILE A 122 4.00 12.02 11.74
CA ILE A 122 4.61 10.96 12.55
C ILE A 122 5.96 10.54 11.96
N LEU A 123 6.07 10.43 10.63
CA LEU A 123 7.33 10.13 9.97
C LEU A 123 8.40 11.18 10.28
N LEU A 124 8.06 12.46 10.15
CA LEU A 124 8.97 13.57 10.47
C LEU A 124 9.39 13.56 11.94
N LEU A 125 8.47 13.28 12.86
CA LEU A 125 8.75 13.16 14.29
C LEU A 125 9.69 11.99 14.60
N LEU A 126 9.52 10.84 13.93
CA LEU A 126 10.34 9.65 14.16
C LEU A 126 11.74 9.73 13.53
N VAL A 127 11.86 10.37 12.37
CA VAL A 127 13.14 10.52 11.65
C VAL A 127 13.97 11.66 12.22
N ASN A 128 13.34 12.75 12.64
CA ASN A 128 14.01 13.88 13.26
C ASN A 128 14.31 13.60 14.75
N ARG A 129 15.43 14.11 15.27
CA ARG A 129 15.87 13.87 16.65
C ARG A 129 15.14 14.77 17.67
N ILE A 130 13.82 14.76 17.64
CA ILE A 130 13.00 15.46 18.62
C ILE A 130 13.05 14.69 19.94
N LYS A 131 13.26 15.40 21.06
CA LYS A 131 13.32 14.82 22.41
C LYS A 131 11.92 14.33 22.81
N MET A 132 11.59 13.09 22.45
CA MET A 132 10.35 12.41 22.85
C MET A 132 10.63 11.26 23.83
N PRO A 133 9.71 10.98 24.77
CA PRO A 133 9.82 9.82 25.65
C PRO A 133 9.80 8.51 24.85
N HIS A 134 10.53 7.50 25.33
CA HIS A 134 10.73 6.23 24.62
C HIS A 134 9.41 5.52 24.29
N SER A 135 8.47 5.46 25.25
CA SER A 135 7.16 4.83 25.07
C SER A 135 6.37 5.45 23.92
N LEU A 136 6.41 6.78 23.79
CA LEU A 136 5.73 7.49 22.71
C LEU A 136 6.32 7.13 21.34
N ARG A 137 7.65 7.00 21.21
CA ARG A 137 8.28 6.59 19.94
C ARG A 137 7.86 5.19 19.51
N VAL A 138 7.74 4.26 20.46
CA VAL A 138 7.28 2.89 20.17
C VAL A 138 5.82 2.88 19.71
N VAL A 139 4.96 3.65 20.38
CA VAL A 139 3.54 3.79 20.00
C VAL A 139 3.40 4.45 18.63
N LEU A 140 4.10 5.57 18.39
CA LEU A 140 4.11 6.27 17.11
C LEU A 140 4.64 5.39 15.98
N GLY A 141 5.72 4.63 16.21
CA GLY A 141 6.24 3.67 15.24
C GLY A 141 5.21 2.61 14.86
N ARG A 142 4.46 2.08 15.84
CA ARG A 142 3.39 1.12 15.58
C ARG A 142 2.25 1.76 14.77
N ILE A 143 1.76 2.92 15.21
CA ILE A 143 0.69 3.66 14.55
C ILE A 143 1.07 3.98 13.11
N PHE A 144 2.29 4.46 12.87
CA PHE A 144 2.80 4.76 11.53
C PHE A 144 2.68 3.56 10.58
N PHE A 145 3.17 2.38 10.97
CA PHE A 145 3.09 1.20 10.10
C PHE A 145 1.67 0.69 9.88
N HIS A 146 0.74 0.95 10.79
CA HIS A 146 -0.68 0.68 10.55
C HIS A 146 -1.28 1.71 9.61
N LEU A 147 -1.20 3.00 9.94
CA LEU A 147 -1.78 4.10 9.15
C LEU A 147 -1.24 4.15 7.72
N ARG A 148 0.04 3.81 7.51
CA ARG A 148 0.64 3.76 6.16
C ARG A 148 -0.13 2.84 5.21
N ASN A 149 -0.75 1.78 5.70
CA ASN A 149 -1.54 0.87 4.87
C ASN A 149 -2.99 1.37 4.65
N TRP A 150 -3.43 2.38 5.38
CA TRP A 150 -4.78 2.95 5.32
C TRP A 150 -4.85 4.28 4.55
N GLY A 151 -3.71 4.91 4.25
CA GLY A 151 -3.69 6.08 3.38
C GLY A 151 -4.10 5.69 1.96
N MET A 152 -5.10 6.39 1.40
CA MET A 152 -5.70 6.11 0.08
C MET A 152 -5.74 7.36 -0.80
N ALA A 153 -4.81 8.30 -0.60
CA ALA A 153 -4.79 9.57 -1.34
C ALA A 153 -4.60 9.33 -2.84
N GLU A 154 -3.75 8.37 -3.20
CA GLU A 154 -3.51 7.89 -4.56
C GLU A 154 -4.75 7.27 -5.20
N ILE A 155 -5.56 6.52 -4.43
CA ILE A 155 -6.78 5.91 -4.93
C ILE A 155 -7.85 6.98 -5.18
N PHE A 156 -7.94 7.97 -4.28
CA PHE A 156 -8.80 9.12 -4.53
C PHE A 156 -8.41 9.87 -5.80
N MET A 157 -7.11 10.12 -6.03
CA MET A 157 -6.63 10.72 -7.28
C MET A 157 -7.05 9.91 -8.51
N ALA A 158 -6.84 8.59 -8.49
CA ALA A 158 -7.25 7.72 -9.60
C ALA A 158 -8.77 7.78 -9.85
N GLY A 159 -9.57 7.83 -8.78
CA GLY A 159 -11.02 7.99 -8.84
C GLY A 159 -11.44 9.33 -9.47
N VAL A 160 -10.83 10.44 -9.05
CA VAL A 160 -11.07 11.77 -9.64
C VAL A 160 -10.78 11.76 -11.13
N LEU A 161 -9.65 11.18 -11.56
CA LEU A 161 -9.27 11.16 -12.97
C LEU A 161 -10.30 10.39 -13.82
N VAL A 162 -10.75 9.23 -13.33
CA VAL A 162 -11.79 8.43 -14.01
C VAL A 162 -13.11 9.19 -14.07
N SER A 163 -13.51 9.84 -12.98
CA SER A 163 -14.73 10.66 -12.94
C SER A 163 -14.63 11.88 -13.86
N PHE A 164 -13.49 12.57 -13.87
CA PHE A 164 -13.27 13.76 -14.72
C PHE A 164 -13.45 13.43 -16.19
N VAL A 165 -12.88 12.34 -16.68
CA VAL A 165 -13.01 11.98 -18.09
C VAL A 165 -14.46 11.62 -18.42
N LYS A 166 -15.16 10.90 -17.53
CA LYS A 166 -16.60 10.67 -17.73
C LYS A 166 -17.37 11.97 -17.83
N LEU A 167 -17.05 12.96 -17.00
CA LEU A 167 -17.77 14.23 -16.98
C LEU A 167 -17.43 15.14 -18.17
N MET A 168 -16.21 15.06 -18.73
CA MET A 168 -15.87 15.81 -19.96
C MET A 168 -16.68 15.37 -21.18
N ALA A 169 -17.22 14.14 -21.20
CA ALA A 169 -18.15 13.72 -22.25
C ALA A 169 -19.50 14.47 -22.18
N TYR A 170 -19.85 15.05 -21.03
CA TYR A 170 -21.12 15.74 -20.80
C TYR A 170 -20.99 17.28 -20.77
N GLY A 171 -19.79 17.86 -20.85
CA GLY A 171 -19.59 19.31 -20.88
C GLY A 171 -18.15 19.81 -20.65
N GLU A 172 -17.96 21.13 -20.72
CA GLU A 172 -16.67 21.81 -20.49
C GLU A 172 -16.35 21.90 -18.99
N ILE A 173 -15.48 21.02 -18.52
CA ILE A 173 -15.03 20.98 -17.12
C ILE A 173 -13.54 21.20 -17.08
N GLY A 174 -13.11 22.19 -16.30
CA GLY A 174 -11.71 22.50 -16.07
C GLY A 174 -11.19 21.85 -14.79
N LEU A 175 -9.94 21.38 -14.83
CA LEU A 175 -9.19 21.05 -13.61
C LEU A 175 -8.63 22.36 -13.01
N GLY A 176 -8.91 22.58 -11.74
CA GLY A 176 -8.41 23.74 -11.01
C GLY A 176 -6.92 23.62 -10.67
N ILE A 177 -6.36 24.72 -10.17
CA ILE A 177 -4.93 24.81 -9.85
C ILE A 177 -4.52 23.80 -8.76
N SER A 178 -5.42 23.44 -7.84
CA SER A 178 -5.15 22.45 -6.77
C SER A 178 -4.91 21.02 -7.26
N PHE A 179 -5.31 20.69 -8.49
CA PHE A 179 -5.06 19.37 -9.06
C PHE A 179 -3.56 19.03 -9.09
N TRP A 180 -2.71 19.99 -9.51
CA TRP A 180 -1.27 19.76 -9.63
C TRP A 180 -0.55 19.58 -8.28
N PRO A 181 -0.77 20.44 -7.25
CA PRO A 181 -0.29 20.18 -5.90
C PRO A 181 -0.78 18.84 -5.34
N TRP A 182 -2.02 18.42 -5.63
CA TRP A 182 -2.53 17.12 -5.22
C TRP A 182 -1.77 15.96 -5.88
N CYS A 183 -1.47 16.05 -7.19
CA CYS A 183 -0.62 15.07 -7.88
C CYS A 183 0.79 14.99 -7.28
N LEU A 184 1.40 16.15 -7.06
CA LEU A 184 2.72 16.23 -6.45
C LEU A 184 2.71 15.67 -5.03
N PHE A 185 1.67 15.95 -4.24
CA PHE A 185 1.47 15.38 -2.92
C PHE A 185 1.47 13.84 -2.96
N CYS A 186 0.66 13.22 -3.82
CA CYS A 186 0.61 11.75 -3.95
C CYS A 186 1.99 11.16 -4.27
N ILE A 187 2.71 11.74 -5.25
CA ILE A 187 4.04 11.26 -5.65
C ILE A 187 5.06 11.44 -4.52
N LEU A 188 5.10 12.61 -3.88
CA LEU A 188 6.05 12.92 -2.81
C LEU A 188 5.79 12.08 -1.56
N GLN A 189 4.52 11.87 -1.18
CA GLN A 189 4.13 10.98 -0.09
C GLN A 189 4.59 9.54 -0.38
N LEU A 190 4.34 9.03 -1.59
CA LEU A 190 4.78 7.69 -1.98
C LEU A 190 6.30 7.56 -1.91
N ARG A 191 7.05 8.57 -2.39
CA ARG A 191 8.52 8.61 -2.29
C ARG A 191 9.00 8.66 -0.84
N ALA A 192 8.34 9.43 0.02
CA ALA A 192 8.66 9.49 1.45
C ALA A 192 8.53 8.11 2.10
N PHE A 193 7.46 7.37 1.79
CA PHE A 193 7.25 6.02 2.31
C PHE A 193 8.23 4.98 1.76
N GLN A 194 8.60 5.07 0.47
CA GLN A 194 9.60 4.18 -0.15
C GLN A 194 11.02 4.38 0.41
N CYS A 195 11.37 5.60 0.82
CA CYS A 195 12.69 5.90 1.41
C CYS A 195 12.86 5.32 2.83
N VAL A 196 11.79 4.88 3.48
CA VAL A 196 11.79 4.47 4.89
C VAL A 196 11.79 2.95 4.98
N ASP A 197 12.96 2.38 5.28
CA ASP A 197 13.07 0.94 5.57
C ASP A 197 12.55 0.64 6.98
N LYS A 198 11.63 -0.32 7.07
CA LYS A 198 10.96 -0.72 8.31
C LYS A 198 11.96 -1.08 9.40
N ARG A 199 12.97 -1.89 9.05
CA ARG A 199 13.97 -2.37 10.01
C ARG A 199 14.87 -1.24 10.51
N GLN A 200 15.29 -0.34 9.61
CA GLN A 200 16.14 0.79 9.97
C GLN A 200 15.42 1.80 10.86
N LEU A 201 14.14 2.08 10.58
CA LEU A 201 13.33 2.95 11.43
C LEU A 201 13.22 2.37 12.85
N TRP A 202 12.91 1.09 12.97
CA TRP A 202 12.83 0.44 14.29
C TRP A 202 14.19 0.39 15.01
N LEU A 203 15.29 0.20 14.29
CA LEU A 203 16.65 0.27 14.86
C LEU A 203 16.97 1.64 15.46
N HIS A 204 16.38 2.72 14.93
CA HIS A 204 16.50 4.06 15.49
C HIS A 204 15.59 4.30 16.70
N ILE A 205 14.45 3.62 16.78
CA ILE A 205 13.51 3.72 17.91
C ILE A 205 14.07 2.96 19.13
N GLN A 206 14.43 1.70 18.94
CA GLN A 206 14.95 0.83 19.99
C GLN A 206 15.98 -0.13 19.39
N PRO A 207 17.13 -0.37 20.06
CA PRO A 207 18.15 -1.30 19.58
C PRO A 207 17.58 -2.72 19.38
N GLU A 208 18.26 -3.50 18.54
CA GLU A 208 17.94 -4.92 18.37
C GLU A 208 18.12 -5.67 19.70
N LEU A 209 17.21 -6.61 19.96
CA LEU A 209 17.31 -7.49 21.12
C LEU A 209 18.44 -8.52 20.87
N PRO A 210 19.18 -8.93 21.91
CA PRO A 210 20.12 -10.02 21.79
C PRO A 210 19.38 -11.29 21.37
N VAL A 211 20.00 -12.06 20.47
CA VAL A 211 19.38 -13.30 19.98
C VAL A 211 19.50 -14.36 21.07
N PHE A 212 18.38 -14.99 21.44
CA PHE A 212 18.34 -16.03 22.49
C PHE A 212 19.11 -17.31 22.11
N LYS A 213 19.19 -17.62 20.81
CA LYS A 213 19.91 -18.76 20.24
C LYS A 213 20.55 -18.33 18.93
N THR A 214 21.82 -18.66 18.73
CA THR A 214 22.50 -18.37 17.46
C THR A 214 21.85 -19.18 16.33
N PRO A 215 21.24 -18.53 15.33
CA PRO A 215 20.60 -19.24 14.24
C PRO A 215 21.64 -19.87 13.31
N VAL A 216 21.27 -20.98 12.67
CA VAL A 216 22.04 -21.62 11.60
C VAL A 216 21.61 -21.02 10.27
N ALA A 217 22.57 -20.52 9.50
CA ALA A 217 22.31 -19.94 8.19
C ALA A 217 21.75 -21.01 7.22
N GLY A 218 20.80 -20.61 6.37
CA GLY A 218 20.24 -21.51 5.36
C GLY A 218 19.09 -22.41 5.85
N VAL A 219 18.83 -22.45 7.15
CA VAL A 219 17.67 -23.15 7.74
C VAL A 219 16.56 -22.13 8.03
N SER A 220 15.29 -22.54 7.95
CA SER A 220 14.17 -21.66 8.31
C SER A 220 14.17 -21.33 9.81
N GLY A 221 13.68 -20.15 10.17
CA GLY A 221 13.54 -19.72 11.56
C GLY A 221 12.63 -20.66 12.34
N LEU A 222 11.50 -21.03 11.75
CA LEU A 222 10.52 -21.91 12.38
C LEU A 222 11.08 -23.29 12.73
N ALA A 223 11.89 -23.89 11.84
CA ALA A 223 12.51 -25.20 12.09
C ALA A 223 13.50 -25.17 13.26
N GLN A 224 13.95 -23.98 13.64
CA GLN A 224 14.90 -23.76 14.74
C GLN A 224 14.23 -23.19 15.99
N GLY A 225 12.90 -23.08 16.02
CA GLY A 225 12.17 -22.51 17.15
C GLY A 225 12.21 -20.98 17.23
N MET A 226 12.45 -20.28 16.11
CA MET A 226 12.45 -18.82 16.01
C MET A 226 11.31 -18.29 15.15
N ARG A 227 10.91 -17.04 15.40
CA ARG A 227 9.98 -16.28 14.57
C ARG A 227 10.42 -14.82 14.47
N ALA A 228 10.06 -14.16 13.36
CA ALA A 228 10.23 -12.72 13.22
C ALA A 228 8.99 -11.96 13.75
N CYS A 229 9.20 -10.83 14.42
CA CYS A 229 8.09 -9.95 14.79
C CYS A 229 7.47 -9.32 13.53
N PRO A 230 6.14 -9.39 13.33
CA PRO A 230 5.48 -8.79 12.17
C PRO A 230 5.55 -7.26 12.18
N CYS A 231 5.80 -6.60 13.31
CA CYS A 231 5.87 -5.15 13.41
C CYS A 231 7.31 -4.60 13.37
N CYS A 232 8.22 -5.10 14.21
CA CYS A 232 9.57 -4.56 14.34
C CYS A 232 10.70 -5.45 13.79
N THR A 233 10.35 -6.58 13.16
CA THR A 233 11.30 -7.57 12.59
C THR A 233 12.34 -8.14 13.57
N ALA A 234 12.15 -7.98 14.89
CA ALA A 234 12.99 -8.61 15.90
C ALA A 234 12.84 -10.14 15.87
N ILE A 235 13.93 -10.87 16.11
CA ILE A 235 13.94 -12.33 16.22
C ILE A 235 13.52 -12.70 17.64
N LEU A 236 12.51 -13.56 17.75
CA LEU A 236 11.91 -14.00 19.01
C LEU A 236 11.79 -15.53 19.02
N PRO A 237 11.74 -16.16 20.20
CA PRO A 237 11.39 -17.57 20.29
C PRO A 237 9.93 -17.79 19.86
N VAL A 238 9.64 -18.98 19.33
CA VAL A 238 8.32 -19.35 18.80
C VAL A 238 7.22 -19.22 19.87
N ASP A 239 7.51 -19.59 21.11
CA ASP A 239 6.53 -19.62 22.20
C ASP A 239 6.18 -18.22 22.75
N GLN A 240 7.09 -17.26 22.62
CA GLN A 240 6.88 -15.91 23.11
C GLN A 240 5.93 -15.17 22.16
N ARG A 241 4.67 -14.94 22.57
CA ARG A 241 3.65 -14.27 21.74
C ARG A 241 3.80 -12.74 21.68
N THR A 242 4.19 -12.12 22.79
CA THR A 242 4.33 -10.65 22.90
C THR A 242 5.77 -10.23 22.66
N CYS A 243 5.99 -9.33 21.71
CA CYS A 243 7.33 -8.79 21.45
C CYS A 243 7.75 -7.77 22.54
N PRO A 244 8.92 -7.89 23.19
CA PRO A 244 9.36 -6.94 24.20
C PRO A 244 9.91 -5.62 23.62
N ARG A 245 10.10 -5.54 22.30
CA ARG A 245 10.53 -4.31 21.60
C ARG A 245 9.36 -3.42 21.20
N CYS A 246 8.37 -3.99 20.50
CA CYS A 246 7.23 -3.22 19.98
C CYS A 246 5.91 -3.51 20.69
N PHE A 247 5.87 -4.43 21.66
CA PHE A 247 4.67 -4.92 22.36
C PHE A 247 3.55 -5.47 21.47
N THR A 248 3.82 -5.69 20.18
CA THR A 248 2.87 -6.34 19.25
C THR A 248 2.79 -7.83 19.57
N ARG A 249 1.56 -8.33 19.67
CA ARG A 249 1.26 -9.77 19.77
C ARG A 249 1.34 -10.40 18.38
N GLY A 250 1.96 -11.57 18.30
CA GLY A 250 2.03 -12.34 17.05
C GLY A 250 2.36 -13.80 17.32
N GLU A 251 1.94 -14.65 16.40
CA GLU A 251 2.17 -16.09 16.43
C GLU A 251 3.20 -16.46 15.36
N ALA A 252 3.88 -17.60 15.53
CA ALA A 252 4.88 -18.06 14.56
C ALA A 252 4.26 -18.49 13.22
N ARG A 253 3.08 -19.11 13.26
CA ARG A 253 2.30 -19.48 12.07
C ARG A 253 0.82 -19.28 12.37
N LYS A 254 0.09 -18.63 11.45
CA LYS A 254 -1.37 -18.58 11.51
C LYS A 254 -1.92 -19.98 11.30
N LYS A 255 -2.69 -20.50 12.26
CA LYS A 255 -3.35 -21.81 12.14
C LYS A 255 -4.32 -21.79 10.94
N GLN A 256 -4.38 -22.91 10.20
CA GLN A 256 -5.31 -23.11 9.08
C GLN A 256 -5.25 -22.01 7.99
N SER A 257 -4.11 -21.35 7.79
CA SER A 257 -3.99 -20.23 6.84
C SER A 257 -4.48 -20.59 5.44
N LEU A 258 -4.22 -21.81 4.98
CA LEU A 258 -4.64 -22.31 3.67
C LEU A 258 -6.16 -22.45 3.56
N GLN A 259 -6.82 -22.98 4.60
CA GLN A 259 -8.28 -23.12 4.64
C GLN A 259 -8.96 -21.75 4.63
N TRP A 260 -8.45 -20.81 5.42
CA TRP A 260 -8.96 -19.42 5.42
C TRP A 260 -8.78 -18.74 4.08
N THR A 261 -7.60 -18.88 3.43
CA THR A 261 -7.38 -18.29 2.10
C THR A 261 -8.29 -18.90 1.05
N MET A 262 -8.56 -20.22 1.11
CA MET A 262 -9.48 -20.87 0.18
C MET A 262 -10.93 -20.47 0.41
N ALA A 263 -11.37 -20.38 1.66
CA ALA A 263 -12.70 -19.90 2.00
C ALA A 263 -12.93 -18.46 1.49
N LEU A 264 -12.00 -17.54 1.78
CA LEU A 264 -12.08 -16.15 1.31
C LEU A 264 -12.02 -16.04 -0.22
N LEU A 265 -11.26 -16.90 -0.89
CA LEU A 265 -11.19 -16.93 -2.35
C LEU A 265 -12.51 -17.36 -2.98
N ILE A 266 -13.15 -18.41 -2.44
CA ILE A 266 -14.48 -18.86 -2.88
C ILE A 266 -15.51 -17.75 -2.69
N THR A 267 -15.51 -17.10 -1.51
CA THR A 267 -16.39 -15.95 -1.24
C THR A 267 -16.13 -14.81 -2.23
N SER A 268 -14.87 -14.50 -2.52
CA SER A 268 -14.51 -13.46 -3.50
C SER A 268 -15.03 -13.78 -4.91
N VAL A 269 -14.96 -15.04 -5.35
CA VAL A 269 -15.49 -15.46 -6.66
C VAL A 269 -17.02 -15.31 -6.69
N MET A 270 -17.70 -15.75 -5.62
CA MET A 270 -19.15 -15.66 -5.50
C MET A 270 -19.65 -14.21 -5.55
N LEU A 271 -18.93 -13.26 -4.95
CA LEU A 271 -19.28 -11.83 -4.97
C LEU A 271 -18.82 -11.12 -6.26
N TYR A 272 -17.78 -11.61 -6.93
CA TYR A 272 -17.26 -11.01 -8.16
C TYR A 272 -18.26 -11.13 -9.33
N VAL A 273 -18.94 -12.27 -9.45
CA VAL A 273 -19.94 -12.51 -10.50
C VAL A 273 -21.10 -11.50 -10.45
N PRO A 274 -21.84 -11.33 -9.34
CA PRO A 274 -22.94 -10.38 -9.27
C PRO A 274 -22.45 -8.93 -9.39
N ALA A 275 -21.26 -8.59 -8.89
CA ALA A 275 -20.71 -7.24 -9.02
C ALA A 275 -20.45 -6.80 -10.48
N ASN A 276 -20.17 -7.74 -11.39
CA ASN A 276 -19.94 -7.43 -12.81
C ASN A 276 -21.21 -7.55 -13.66
N ILE A 277 -22.20 -8.34 -13.21
CA ILE A 277 -23.45 -8.56 -13.94
C ILE A 277 -24.51 -7.54 -13.55
N MET A 278 -24.60 -7.18 -12.26
CA MET A 278 -25.62 -6.25 -11.79
C MET A 278 -25.33 -4.83 -12.30
N PRO A 279 -26.38 -4.09 -12.68
CA PRO A 279 -26.22 -2.72 -13.14
C PRO A 279 -25.81 -1.83 -11.98
N ILE A 280 -24.75 -1.04 -12.20
CA ILE A 280 -24.23 -0.11 -11.20
C ILE A 280 -24.84 1.28 -11.34
N MET A 281 -25.31 1.61 -12.55
CA MET A 281 -25.91 2.89 -12.90
C MET A 281 -27.10 2.67 -13.82
N VAL A 282 -28.20 3.38 -13.56
CA VAL A 282 -29.35 3.46 -14.46
C VAL A 282 -29.37 4.87 -15.02
N THR A 283 -29.10 5.02 -16.31
CA THR A 283 -29.23 6.29 -17.02
C THR A 283 -30.56 6.32 -17.74
N SER A 284 -31.42 7.27 -17.39
CA SER A 284 -32.68 7.52 -18.10
C SER A 284 -32.46 8.59 -19.16
N ALA A 285 -32.38 8.16 -20.42
CA ALA A 285 -32.39 9.05 -21.58
C ALA A 285 -33.65 8.76 -22.40
N LEU A 286 -34.43 9.81 -22.72
CA LEU A 286 -35.60 9.75 -23.62
C LEU A 286 -36.62 8.62 -23.28
N GLY A 287 -37.01 8.50 -22.01
CA GLY A 287 -38.04 7.55 -21.57
C GLY A 287 -37.63 6.07 -21.60
N SER A 288 -36.38 5.74 -21.96
CA SER A 288 -35.85 4.38 -21.94
C SER A 288 -34.73 4.26 -20.90
N THR A 289 -34.87 3.30 -19.98
CA THR A 289 -33.88 3.03 -18.94
C THR A 289 -32.85 2.04 -19.46
N TYR A 290 -31.60 2.47 -19.63
CA TYR A 290 -30.50 1.56 -19.98
C TYR A 290 -29.69 1.23 -18.72
N PRO A 291 -29.91 0.07 -18.09
CA PRO A 291 -29.06 -0.38 -17.00
C PRO A 291 -27.65 -0.66 -17.54
N SER A 292 -26.67 0.13 -17.11
CA SER A 292 -25.28 0.00 -17.56
C SER A 292 -24.47 -0.75 -16.51
N ASN A 293 -23.97 -1.94 -16.89
CA ASN A 293 -22.95 -2.64 -16.12
C ASN A 293 -21.55 -2.11 -16.47
N ILE A 294 -20.51 -2.54 -15.73
CA ILE A 294 -19.14 -2.06 -15.93
C ILE A 294 -18.67 -2.28 -17.38
N MET A 295 -18.99 -3.42 -17.98
CA MET A 295 -18.61 -3.76 -19.35
C MET A 295 -19.32 -2.86 -20.38
N ALA A 296 -20.61 -2.61 -20.19
CA ALA A 296 -21.38 -1.69 -21.03
C ALA A 296 -20.81 -0.26 -20.94
N GLY A 297 -20.41 0.17 -19.73
CA GLY A 297 -19.73 1.46 -19.55
C GLY A 297 -18.38 1.56 -20.28
N VAL A 298 -17.60 0.48 -20.31
CA VAL A 298 -16.35 0.41 -21.09
C VAL A 298 -16.64 0.51 -22.60
N VAL A 299 -17.64 -0.23 -23.10
CA VAL A 299 -18.01 -0.22 -24.52
C VAL A 299 -18.52 1.15 -24.95
N LEU A 300 -19.35 1.80 -24.14
CA LEU A 300 -19.86 3.15 -24.41
C LEU A 300 -18.72 4.17 -24.51
N LEU A 301 -17.80 4.19 -23.54
CA LEU A 301 -16.64 5.08 -23.57
C LEU A 301 -15.71 4.80 -24.76
N TRP A 302 -15.64 3.53 -25.18
CA TRP A 302 -14.89 3.12 -26.36
C TRP A 302 -15.53 3.63 -27.65
N SER A 303 -16.88 3.61 -27.76
CA SER A 303 -17.58 4.18 -28.91
C SER A 303 -17.50 5.70 -28.96
N ASP A 304 -17.44 6.35 -27.80
CA ASP A 304 -17.32 7.81 -27.70
C ASP A 304 -15.89 8.32 -28.00
N GLY A 305 -14.99 7.43 -28.44
CA GLY A 305 -13.61 7.77 -28.82
C GLY A 305 -12.65 7.95 -27.64
N SER A 306 -13.11 7.79 -26.40
CA SER A 306 -12.30 7.94 -25.18
C SER A 306 -11.53 6.66 -24.80
N TYR A 307 -10.81 6.09 -25.77
CA TYR A 307 -10.11 4.80 -25.65
C TYR A 307 -9.20 4.67 -24.40
N PRO A 308 -8.39 5.68 -24.01
CA PRO A 308 -7.50 5.55 -22.85
C PRO A 308 -8.27 5.27 -21.55
N VAL A 309 -9.50 5.76 -21.43
CA VAL A 309 -10.26 5.69 -20.18
C VAL A 309 -11.08 4.42 -20.09
N ALA A 310 -11.66 4.00 -21.21
CA ALA A 310 -12.22 2.66 -21.34
C ALA A 310 -11.19 1.58 -20.95
N MET A 311 -9.93 1.74 -21.39
CA MET A 311 -8.84 0.82 -21.03
C MET A 311 -8.52 0.83 -19.53
N VAL A 312 -8.42 2.00 -18.88
CA VAL A 312 -8.16 2.10 -17.44
C VAL A 312 -9.25 1.41 -16.62
N ILE A 313 -10.53 1.65 -16.94
CA ILE A 313 -11.67 1.04 -16.23
C ILE A 313 -11.68 -0.49 -16.42
N PHE A 314 -11.50 -0.97 -17.66
CA PHE A 314 -11.46 -2.39 -17.97
C PHE A 314 -10.34 -3.12 -17.20
N ILE A 315 -9.13 -2.54 -17.23
CA ILE A 315 -7.97 -3.10 -16.54
C ILE A 315 -8.19 -3.13 -15.03
N ALA A 316 -8.61 -2.01 -14.44
CA ALA A 316 -8.76 -1.86 -13.00
C ALA A 316 -9.90 -2.72 -12.43
N SER A 317 -11.03 -2.81 -13.12
CA SER A 317 -12.25 -3.45 -12.59
C SER A 317 -12.40 -4.93 -12.95
N ILE A 318 -11.87 -5.38 -14.09
CA ILE A 318 -12.06 -6.76 -14.58
C ILE A 318 -10.73 -7.52 -14.62
N MET A 319 -9.74 -7.00 -15.34
CA MET A 319 -8.50 -7.74 -15.61
C MET A 319 -7.65 -7.93 -14.34
N VAL A 320 -7.44 -6.88 -13.54
CA VAL A 320 -6.62 -6.97 -12.32
C VAL A 320 -7.24 -7.88 -11.24
N PRO A 321 -8.55 -7.78 -10.92
CA PRO A 321 -9.18 -8.69 -9.95
C PRO A 321 -9.19 -10.15 -10.39
N THR A 322 -9.51 -10.45 -11.66
CA THR A 322 -9.52 -11.83 -12.17
C THR A 322 -8.13 -12.46 -12.11
N LEU A 323 -7.09 -11.73 -12.53
CA LEU A 323 -5.71 -12.19 -12.41
C LEU A 323 -5.31 -12.44 -10.94
N LYS A 324 -5.72 -11.60 -10.00
CA LYS A 324 -5.46 -11.81 -8.56
C LYS A 324 -6.14 -13.07 -8.02
N ILE A 325 -7.42 -13.29 -8.36
CA ILE A 325 -8.17 -14.48 -7.94
C ILE A 325 -7.48 -15.75 -8.47
N LEU A 326 -7.15 -15.79 -9.75
CA LEU A 326 -6.46 -16.92 -10.37
C LEU A 326 -5.07 -17.16 -9.75
N ALA A 327 -4.29 -16.10 -9.53
CA ALA A 327 -2.96 -16.22 -8.94
C ALA A 327 -3.00 -16.75 -7.50
N ILE A 328 -3.91 -16.26 -6.65
CA ILE A 328 -4.05 -16.75 -5.27
C ILE A 328 -4.56 -18.20 -5.26
N GLY A 329 -5.48 -18.54 -6.17
CA GLY A 329 -5.98 -19.91 -6.34
C GLY A 329 -4.85 -20.87 -6.67
N TRP A 330 -4.03 -20.53 -7.67
CA TRP A 330 -2.88 -21.32 -8.07
C TRP A 330 -1.81 -21.46 -6.97
N LEU A 331 -1.50 -20.37 -6.25
CA LEU A 331 -0.56 -20.41 -5.12
C LEU A 331 -1.05 -21.30 -3.99
N SER A 332 -2.36 -21.25 -3.68
CA SER A 332 -2.95 -22.08 -2.63
C SER A 332 -2.97 -23.57 -3.02
N TRP A 333 -3.22 -23.87 -4.29
CA TRP A 333 -3.13 -25.24 -4.80
C TRP A 333 -1.72 -25.82 -4.64
N ASN A 334 -0.70 -25.06 -5.03
CA ASN A 334 0.71 -25.45 -4.86
C ASN A 334 1.09 -25.60 -3.38
N ALA A 335 0.64 -24.70 -2.52
CA ALA A 335 0.91 -24.75 -1.08
C ALA A 335 0.23 -25.93 -0.36
N SER A 336 -0.84 -26.50 -0.94
CA SER A 336 -1.53 -27.68 -0.40
C SER A 336 -0.77 -29.01 -0.62
N GLY A 337 0.43 -28.98 -1.20
CA GLY A 337 1.25 -30.17 -1.43
C GLY A 337 0.84 -31.02 -2.64
N ARG A 338 -0.08 -30.52 -3.49
CA ARG A 338 -0.59 -31.19 -4.69
C ARG A 338 0.09 -30.76 -6.00
N GLY A 339 1.10 -29.89 -5.94
CA GLY A 339 1.77 -29.37 -7.13
C GLY A 339 3.27 -29.64 -7.12
N ASP A 340 3.86 -29.72 -8.32
CA ASP A 340 5.29 -29.93 -8.53
C ASP A 340 6.07 -28.83 -7.82
N GLY A 341 7.04 -29.21 -6.97
CA GLY A 341 7.78 -28.39 -6.00
C GLY A 341 8.62 -27.22 -6.54
N THR A 342 8.14 -26.50 -7.55
CA THR A 342 8.83 -25.42 -8.25
C THR A 342 8.63 -24.08 -7.52
N MET A 343 9.23 -23.98 -6.34
CA MET A 343 9.27 -22.79 -5.46
C MET A 343 9.65 -21.48 -6.21
N LYS A 344 10.38 -21.58 -7.32
CA LYS A 344 10.83 -20.44 -8.15
C LYS A 344 9.68 -19.73 -8.89
N ARG A 345 8.62 -20.43 -9.32
CA ARG A 345 7.47 -19.82 -10.04
C ARG A 345 6.55 -19.02 -9.10
N CYS A 346 6.34 -19.50 -7.88
CA CYS A 346 5.54 -18.79 -6.86
C CYS A 346 6.15 -17.43 -6.46
N THR A 347 7.49 -17.34 -6.46
CA THR A 347 8.22 -16.13 -6.05
C THR A 347 8.10 -15.00 -7.09
N TRP A 348 8.14 -15.34 -8.38
CA TRP A 348 7.94 -14.37 -9.48
C TRP A 348 6.54 -13.75 -9.47
N PHE A 349 5.51 -14.55 -9.19
CA PHE A 349 4.12 -14.07 -9.14
C PHE A 349 3.82 -13.20 -7.90
N MET A 350 4.39 -13.53 -6.73
CA MET A 350 4.30 -12.67 -5.55
C MET A 350 4.99 -11.31 -5.78
N MET A 351 6.13 -11.28 -6.48
CA MET A 351 6.78 -10.04 -6.90
C MET A 351 5.91 -9.23 -7.86
N LEU A 352 5.22 -9.86 -8.81
CA LEU A 352 4.31 -9.21 -9.75
C LEU A 352 3.08 -8.61 -9.05
N SER A 353 2.47 -9.35 -8.13
CA SER A 353 1.34 -8.84 -7.32
C SER A 353 1.73 -7.65 -6.44
N ASN A 354 2.91 -7.71 -5.81
CA ASN A 354 3.40 -6.62 -4.96
C ASN A 354 3.87 -5.40 -5.79
N SER A 355 4.32 -5.62 -7.04
CA SER A 355 4.69 -4.54 -7.97
C SER A 355 3.47 -3.88 -8.63
N LEU A 356 2.39 -4.64 -8.87
CA LEU A 356 1.11 -4.12 -9.36
C LEU A 356 0.37 -3.30 -8.27
N VAL A 357 0.55 -3.63 -6.99
CA VAL A 357 -0.05 -2.87 -5.87
C VAL A 357 0.84 -1.70 -5.41
N ALA A 358 2.15 -1.75 -5.63
CA ALA A 358 3.06 -0.64 -5.31
C ALA A 358 3.28 0.34 -6.50
N GLY A 359 2.71 0.03 -7.67
CA GLY A 359 2.79 0.83 -8.89
C GLY A 359 1.48 1.52 -9.30
N LEU A 360 0.39 1.26 -8.56
CA LEU A 360 -0.78 2.12 -8.42
C LEU A 360 -0.58 2.93 -7.13
#